data_AF-A0A1W1XCI4-F1
#
_entry.id   AF-A0A1W1XCI4-F1
#
_cell.length_a   1.000
_cell.length_b   1.000
_cell.length_c   1.000
_cell.angle_alpha   90.00
_cell.angle_beta   90.00
_cell.angle_gamma   90.00
#
_symmetry.space_group_name_H-M   'P 1'
#
loop_
_entity.id
_entity.type
_entity.pdbx_description
1 polymer ?
#
loop_
_entity_poly.entity_id
_entity_poly.type
_entity_poly.pdbx_seq_one_letter_code
_entity_poly.pdbx_strand_id
1 'polypeptide(L)'
;MMDASIQTLRRVSFGVLLLAFAAISPLGCAHFLPQQSTEERPAATSSQEQFFNQWHEAMIFFEKGDFASAHDIFERLSHEETDPRLQQQALFAMACMRLIQAKSPEEFRSAVNVWELWKKQYQPSRDCEDPRLLTPLLQNLPAMQERALLSQKLKEQPRTSHCTKRLEEKDKEIQELRKRLRALESIHQEIEEKKKGLAD
;
A
#
# COMPACT_ATOMS: atom_id res chain seq x y z
N MET A 1 -23.87 56.08 15.04
CA MET A 1 -22.55 56.50 14.54
C MET A 1 -21.94 55.29 13.85
N MET A 2 -21.88 55.13 12.53
CA MET A 2 -22.05 55.99 11.34
C MET A 2 -22.73 55.13 10.25
N ASP A 3 -23.83 55.60 9.66
CA ASP A 3 -24.03 56.00 8.23
C ASP A 3 -23.79 54.88 7.21
N ALA A 4 -24.77 54.32 6.47
CA ALA A 4 -25.78 54.88 5.56
C ALA A 4 -25.22 55.54 4.27
N SER A 5 -25.80 55.13 3.13
CA SER A 5 -25.61 55.63 1.74
C SER A 5 -24.38 55.07 1.00
N ILE A 6 -24.50 54.52 -0.22
CA ILE A 6 -24.64 55.29 -1.46
C ILE A 6 -25.08 54.37 -2.64
N GLN A 7 -26.18 54.77 -3.31
CA GLN A 7 -26.49 54.81 -4.76
C GLN A 7 -26.42 53.49 -5.59
N THR A 8 -27.49 52.92 -6.14
CA THR A 8 -28.45 53.35 -7.19
C THR A 8 -27.87 53.74 -8.56
N LEU A 9 -28.52 53.18 -9.61
CA LEU A 9 -28.53 53.53 -11.04
C LEU A 9 -27.35 53.12 -11.95
N ARG A 10 -27.61 52.16 -12.86
CA ARG A 10 -27.92 52.47 -14.27
C ARG A 10 -28.38 51.22 -15.04
N ARG A 11 -29.69 51.14 -15.27
CA ARG A 11 -30.28 50.46 -16.43
C ARG A 11 -29.98 51.31 -17.66
N VAL A 12 -29.47 50.70 -18.72
CA VAL A 12 -29.57 51.27 -20.07
C VAL A 12 -29.99 50.14 -21.01
N SER A 13 -31.28 50.14 -21.34
CA SER A 13 -31.84 49.50 -22.52
C SER A 13 -31.45 50.34 -23.74
N PHE A 14 -30.94 49.71 -24.80
CA PHE A 14 -30.96 50.30 -26.15
C PHE A 14 -31.69 49.36 -27.09
N GLY A 15 -32.83 49.85 -27.58
CA GLY A 15 -33.67 49.16 -28.55
C GLY A 15 -33.19 49.34 -29.99
N VAL A 16 -33.53 48.32 -30.79
CA VAL A 16 -34.13 48.36 -32.14
C VAL A 16 -33.76 49.51 -33.09
N LEU A 17 -33.09 49.16 -34.20
CA LEU A 17 -33.24 49.78 -35.53
C LEU A 17 -32.70 48.78 -36.59
N LEU A 18 -33.53 47.97 -37.26
CA LEU A 18 -34.20 48.16 -38.56
C LEU A 18 -33.31 48.26 -39.81
N LEU A 19 -33.65 47.39 -40.78
CA LEU A 19 -33.52 47.48 -42.26
C LEU A 19 -32.17 47.07 -42.87
N ALA A 20 -32.07 45.90 -43.49
CA ALA A 20 -32.53 45.57 -44.85
C ALA A 20 -31.63 46.17 -45.93
N PHE A 21 -30.68 45.37 -46.43
CA PHE A 21 -30.16 45.52 -47.78
C PHE A 21 -30.30 44.20 -48.53
N ALA A 22 -30.93 44.34 -49.70
CA ALA A 22 -31.33 43.29 -50.59
C ALA A 22 -30.14 42.68 -51.36
N ALA A 23 -30.29 41.37 -51.62
CA ALA A 23 -29.96 40.66 -52.85
C ALA A 23 -28.89 41.28 -53.78
N ILE A 24 -27.71 40.65 -53.80
CA ILE A 24 -26.97 40.38 -55.05
C ILE A 24 -26.32 38.99 -54.91
N SER A 25 -26.86 37.99 -55.61
CA SER A 25 -26.13 36.79 -55.98
C SER A 25 -25.49 36.99 -57.35
N PRO A 26 -24.22 36.59 -57.52
CA PRO A 26 -23.77 36.00 -58.76
C PRO A 26 -23.40 34.52 -58.55
N LEU A 27 -23.85 33.70 -59.51
CA LEU A 27 -23.41 32.34 -59.75
C LEU A 27 -21.88 32.22 -59.74
N GLY A 28 -21.39 31.14 -59.15
CA GLY A 28 -20.36 30.31 -59.78
C GLY A 28 -18.91 30.72 -59.56
N CYS A 29 -18.32 30.25 -58.45
CA CYS A 29 -17.00 29.65 -58.46
C CYS A 29 -17.07 28.41 -57.57
N ALA A 30 -16.84 27.24 -58.16
CA ALA A 30 -16.62 26.00 -57.44
C ALA A 30 -15.35 26.17 -56.59
N HIS A 31 -15.52 26.64 -55.35
CA HIS A 31 -14.50 26.52 -54.33
C HIS A 31 -14.91 25.30 -53.50
N PHE A 32 -14.14 24.24 -53.68
CA PHE A 32 -14.16 23.04 -52.86
C PHE A 32 -13.82 23.48 -51.42
N LEU A 33 -14.84 23.91 -50.68
CA LEU A 33 -14.73 24.02 -49.23
C LEU A 33 -14.46 22.60 -48.75
N PRO A 34 -13.38 22.36 -47.98
CA PRO A 34 -13.28 21.13 -47.25
C PRO A 34 -14.53 21.09 -46.39
N GLN A 35 -15.35 20.09 -46.63
CA GLN A 35 -16.37 19.65 -45.71
C GLN A 35 -15.68 19.63 -44.34
N GLN A 36 -15.97 20.63 -43.51
CA GLN A 36 -15.83 20.46 -42.08
C GLN A 36 -16.79 19.31 -41.79
N SER A 37 -16.27 18.09 -41.90
CA SER A 37 -16.62 17.03 -41.00
C SER A 37 -16.69 17.71 -39.65
N THR A 38 -17.91 17.92 -39.18
CA THR A 38 -18.18 17.99 -37.76
C THR A 38 -17.50 16.75 -37.25
N GLU A 39 -16.28 16.96 -36.75
CA GLU A 39 -15.46 15.94 -36.15
C GLU A 39 -16.25 15.58 -34.90
N GLU A 40 -17.14 14.61 -35.05
CA GLU A 40 -17.71 13.86 -33.95
C GLU A 40 -16.50 13.31 -33.20
N ARG A 41 -16.04 14.09 -32.22
CA ARG A 41 -15.09 13.68 -31.21
C ARG A 41 -15.65 12.36 -30.67
N PRO A 42 -14.94 11.23 -30.84
CA PRO A 42 -15.53 9.94 -30.57
C PRO A 42 -15.94 9.88 -29.11
N ALA A 43 -17.18 9.45 -28.85
CA ALA A 43 -17.81 9.31 -27.53
C ALA A 43 -16.97 8.51 -26.50
N ALA A 44 -15.91 7.84 -26.94
CA ALA A 44 -14.91 7.18 -26.10
C ALA A 44 -14.21 8.11 -25.08
N THR A 45 -14.17 9.43 -25.31
CA THR A 45 -13.51 10.35 -24.34
C THR A 45 -14.33 10.55 -23.06
N SER A 46 -15.67 10.54 -23.14
CA SER A 46 -16.50 10.89 -21.98
C SER A 46 -16.59 9.78 -20.93
N SER A 47 -16.64 8.52 -21.34
CA SER A 47 -16.68 7.39 -20.38
C SER A 47 -15.37 7.25 -19.63
N GLN A 48 -14.24 7.41 -20.33
CA GLN A 48 -12.92 7.34 -19.73
C GLN A 48 -12.66 8.52 -18.78
N GLU A 49 -13.10 9.74 -19.12
CA GLU A 49 -13.05 10.89 -18.20
C GLU A 49 -13.90 10.66 -16.94
N GLN A 50 -15.09 10.06 -17.07
CA GLN A 50 -15.93 9.69 -15.93
C GLN A 50 -15.26 8.64 -15.03
N PHE A 51 -14.61 7.64 -15.60
CA PHE A 51 -13.82 6.66 -14.86
C PHE A 51 -12.74 7.35 -14.02
N PHE A 52 -11.93 8.23 -14.62
CA PHE A 52 -10.85 8.89 -13.90
C PHE A 52 -11.32 9.86 -12.83
N ASN A 53 -12.47 10.52 -13.02
CA ASN A 53 -13.07 11.36 -11.98
C ASN A 53 -13.50 10.53 -10.76
N GLN A 54 -14.18 9.40 -10.98
CA GLN A 54 -14.58 8.49 -9.91
C GLN A 54 -13.36 7.82 -9.25
N TRP A 55 -12.37 7.44 -10.05
CA TRP A 55 -11.10 6.92 -9.54
C TRP A 55 -10.44 7.94 -8.61
N HIS A 56 -10.35 9.21 -9.03
CA HIS A 56 -9.77 10.28 -8.22
C HIS A 56 -10.56 10.50 -6.92
N GLU A 57 -11.88 10.46 -6.98
CA GLU A 57 -12.74 10.53 -5.78
C GLU A 57 -12.46 9.37 -4.81
N ALA A 58 -12.36 8.13 -5.32
CA ALA A 58 -12.01 6.97 -4.51
C ALA A 58 -10.63 7.12 -3.85
N MET A 59 -9.65 7.67 -4.57
CA MET A 59 -8.32 7.95 -4.03
C MET A 59 -8.35 9.01 -2.91
N ILE A 60 -9.21 10.03 -3.01
CA ILE A 60 -9.39 11.01 -1.92
C ILE A 60 -9.93 10.33 -0.66
N PHE A 61 -10.88 9.40 -0.79
CA PHE A 61 -11.37 8.61 0.36
C PHE A 61 -10.28 7.70 0.93
N PHE A 62 -9.52 7.04 0.06
CA PHE A 62 -8.39 6.19 0.46
C PHE A 62 -7.35 6.96 1.28
N GLU A 63 -6.94 8.14 0.81
CA GLU A 63 -5.96 8.99 1.50
C GLU A 63 -6.46 9.48 2.87
N LYS A 64 -7.77 9.68 3.01
CA LYS A 64 -8.40 10.03 4.28
C LYS A 64 -8.57 8.83 5.22
N GLY A 65 -8.27 7.62 4.77
CA GLY A 65 -8.47 6.37 5.52
C GLY A 65 -9.92 5.87 5.52
N ASP A 66 -10.81 6.47 4.72
CA ASP A 66 -12.18 5.98 4.54
C ASP A 66 -12.21 4.89 3.47
N PHE A 67 -11.73 3.71 3.85
CA PHE A 67 -11.64 2.57 2.94
C PHE A 67 -13.00 2.02 2.51
N ALA A 68 -14.07 2.27 3.26
CA ALA A 68 -15.42 1.81 2.91
C ALA A 68 -15.97 2.58 1.71
N SER A 69 -15.93 3.91 1.78
CA SER A 69 -16.35 4.75 0.66
C SER A 69 -15.50 4.52 -0.59
N ALA A 70 -14.19 4.33 -0.43
CA ALA A 70 -13.30 3.99 -1.54
C ALA A 70 -13.63 2.61 -2.16
N HIS A 71 -13.91 1.59 -1.33
CA HIS A 71 -14.31 0.25 -1.77
C HIS A 71 -15.58 0.30 -2.63
N ASP A 72 -16.62 1.01 -2.19
CA ASP A 72 -17.89 1.12 -2.92
C ASP A 72 -17.72 1.71 -4.32
N ILE A 73 -16.85 2.72 -4.47
CA ILE A 73 -16.57 3.33 -5.78
C ILE A 73 -15.80 2.36 -6.67
N PHE A 74 -14.74 1.70 -6.17
CA PHE A 74 -13.98 0.73 -6.97
C PHE A 74 -14.81 -0.50 -7.35
N GLU A 75 -15.70 -0.95 -6.46
CA GLU A 75 -16.63 -2.03 -6.77
C GLU A 75 -17.53 -1.63 -7.93
N ARG A 76 -18.12 -0.44 -7.89
CA ARG A 76 -18.94 0.07 -8.99
C ARG A 76 -18.16 0.18 -10.30
N LEU A 77 -16.97 0.79 -10.27
CA LEU A 77 -16.10 0.93 -11.44
C LEU A 77 -15.72 -0.43 -12.04
N SER A 78 -15.51 -1.45 -11.22
CA SER A 78 -15.20 -2.80 -11.72
C SER A 78 -16.37 -3.49 -12.45
N HIS A 79 -17.62 -3.09 -12.18
CA HIS A 79 -18.80 -3.67 -12.81
C HIS A 79 -19.33 -2.86 -14.00
N GLU A 80 -19.23 -1.53 -13.94
CA GLU A 80 -19.80 -0.62 -14.94
C GLU A 80 -18.86 -0.38 -16.13
N GLU A 81 -17.55 -0.56 -15.95
CA GLU A 81 -16.56 -0.26 -16.97
C GLU A 81 -16.53 -1.30 -18.09
N THR A 82 -16.46 -0.82 -19.33
CA THR A 82 -16.46 -1.68 -20.53
C THR A 82 -15.05 -1.92 -21.05
N ASP A 83 -14.09 -1.00 -20.81
CA ASP A 83 -12.68 -1.24 -21.13
C ASP A 83 -12.09 -2.26 -20.14
N PRO A 84 -11.66 -3.46 -20.62
CA PRO A 84 -11.11 -4.50 -19.76
C PRO A 84 -9.90 -4.03 -18.93
N ARG A 85 -9.13 -3.05 -19.41
CA ARG A 85 -7.95 -2.53 -18.70
C ARG A 85 -8.35 -1.71 -17.48
N LEU A 86 -9.32 -0.81 -17.65
CA LEU A 86 -9.85 0.04 -16.59
C LEU A 86 -10.65 -0.79 -15.58
N GLN A 87 -11.44 -1.75 -16.07
CA GLN A 87 -12.10 -2.75 -15.23
C GLN A 87 -11.09 -3.54 -14.38
N GLN A 88 -10.01 -4.02 -14.99
CA GLN A 88 -8.95 -4.75 -14.29
C GLN A 88 -8.27 -3.87 -13.22
N GLN A 89 -8.03 -2.59 -13.52
CA GLN A 89 -7.45 -1.63 -12.58
C GLN A 89 -8.39 -1.38 -11.38
N ALA A 90 -9.70 -1.21 -11.63
CA ALA A 90 -10.70 -1.07 -10.57
C ALA A 90 -10.81 -2.34 -9.72
N LEU A 91 -10.77 -3.52 -10.34
CA LEU A 91 -10.82 -4.80 -9.64
C LEU A 91 -9.59 -5.02 -8.75
N PHE A 92 -8.41 -4.61 -9.21
CA PHE A 92 -7.19 -4.57 -8.40
C PHE A 92 -7.36 -3.68 -7.17
N ALA A 93 -7.80 -2.44 -7.37
CA ALA A 93 -8.02 -1.50 -6.27
C ALA A 93 -9.05 -2.01 -5.26
N MET A 94 -10.15 -2.60 -5.74
CA MET A 94 -11.17 -3.23 -4.91
C MET A 94 -10.60 -4.39 -4.07
N ALA A 95 -9.77 -5.25 -4.67
CA ALA A 95 -9.11 -6.33 -3.94
C ALA A 95 -8.22 -5.78 -2.81
N CYS A 96 -7.45 -4.73 -3.10
CA CYS A 96 -6.64 -4.02 -2.10
C CYS A 96 -7.49 -3.45 -0.97
N MET A 97 -8.64 -2.81 -1.26
CA MET A 97 -9.52 -2.27 -0.20
C MET A 97 -10.03 -3.38 0.71
N ARG A 98 -10.52 -4.50 0.15
CA ARG A 98 -11.00 -5.64 0.95
C ARG A 98 -9.89 -6.25 1.81
N LEU A 99 -8.65 -6.30 1.31
CA LEU A 99 -7.50 -6.78 2.08
C LEU A 99 -7.18 -5.86 3.26
N ILE A 100 -7.25 -4.54 3.07
CA ILE A 100 -7.01 -3.54 4.13
C ILE A 100 -8.12 -3.58 5.19
N GLN A 101 -9.37 -3.75 4.76
CA GLN A 101 -10.53 -3.74 5.64
C GLN A 101 -10.75 -5.05 6.40
N ALA A 102 -10.13 -6.15 5.98
CA ALA A 102 -10.32 -7.47 6.59
C ALA A 102 -9.89 -7.47 8.07
N LYS A 103 -10.85 -7.70 8.97
CA LYS A 103 -10.64 -7.81 10.42
C LYS A 103 -10.62 -9.25 10.91
N SER A 104 -11.08 -10.18 10.08
CA SER A 104 -11.17 -11.61 10.38
C SER A 104 -10.42 -12.45 9.34
N PRO A 105 -9.97 -13.67 9.70
CA PRO A 105 -9.34 -14.56 8.74
C PRO A 105 -10.30 -14.99 7.62
N GLU A 106 -11.61 -15.04 7.87
CA GLU A 106 -12.62 -15.29 6.84
C GLU A 106 -12.70 -14.14 5.83
N GLU A 107 -12.77 -12.89 6.30
CA GLU A 107 -12.76 -11.70 5.43
C GLU A 107 -11.46 -11.63 4.61
N PHE A 108 -10.32 -11.93 5.23
CA PHE A 108 -9.03 -11.96 4.53
C PHE A 108 -9.03 -13.01 3.41
N ARG A 109 -9.50 -14.23 3.67
CA ARG A 109 -9.64 -15.26 2.63
C ARG A 109 -10.59 -14.81 1.51
N SER A 110 -11.69 -14.16 1.87
CA SER A 110 -12.63 -13.60 0.88
C SER A 110 -11.96 -12.53 0.00
N ALA A 111 -11.18 -11.64 0.60
CA ALA A 111 -10.41 -10.63 -0.14
C ALA A 111 -9.36 -11.26 -1.07
N VAL A 112 -8.66 -12.32 -0.61
CA VAL A 112 -7.74 -13.09 -1.45
C VAL A 112 -8.46 -13.77 -2.62
N ASN A 113 -9.71 -14.21 -2.47
CA ASN A 113 -10.47 -14.76 -3.59
C ASN A 113 -10.75 -13.69 -4.67
N VAL A 114 -11.01 -12.44 -4.28
CA VAL A 114 -11.16 -11.32 -5.22
C VAL A 114 -9.82 -11.04 -5.92
N TRP A 115 -8.71 -11.09 -5.20
CA TRP A 115 -7.37 -10.99 -5.78
C TRP A 115 -7.10 -12.10 -6.82
N GLU A 116 -7.48 -13.34 -6.52
CA GLU A 116 -7.34 -14.47 -7.44
C GLU A 116 -8.25 -14.33 -8.67
N LEU A 117 -9.43 -13.72 -8.52
CA LEU A 117 -10.28 -13.37 -9.65
C LEU A 117 -9.60 -12.34 -10.56
N TRP A 118 -9.04 -11.29 -9.99
CA TRP A 118 -8.27 -10.29 -10.73
C TRP A 118 -7.09 -10.93 -11.48
N LYS A 119 -6.32 -11.79 -10.82
CA LYS A 119 -5.21 -12.53 -11.44
C LYS A 119 -5.66 -13.38 -12.62
N LYS A 120 -6.82 -14.03 -12.54
CA LYS A 120 -7.36 -14.86 -13.65
C LYS A 120 -7.81 -14.02 -14.84
N GLN A 121 -8.31 -12.82 -14.59
CA GLN A 121 -8.77 -11.88 -15.62
C GLN A 121 -7.64 -11.03 -16.19
N TYR A 122 -6.43 -11.14 -15.63
CA TYR A 122 -5.28 -10.35 -16.03
C TYR A 122 -4.97 -10.46 -17.52
N GLN A 123 -4.97 -9.32 -18.19
CA GLN A 123 -4.41 -9.16 -19.53
C GLN A 123 -3.11 -8.36 -19.44
N PRO A 124 -2.01 -8.85 -20.03
CA PRO A 124 -0.76 -8.09 -20.06
C PRO A 124 -0.95 -6.77 -20.81
N SER A 125 -0.90 -5.67 -20.08
CA SER A 125 -0.86 -4.32 -20.62
C SER A 125 0.39 -3.61 -20.09
N ARG A 126 0.84 -2.56 -20.77
CA ARG A 126 2.03 -1.79 -20.34
C ARG A 126 1.74 -0.91 -19.12
N ASP A 127 0.47 -0.64 -18.84
CA ASP A 127 0.04 0.40 -17.89
C ASP A 127 -0.69 -0.19 -16.66
N CYS A 128 -0.78 -1.52 -16.54
CA CYS A 128 -1.45 -2.19 -15.42
C CYS A 128 -0.45 -2.96 -14.52
N GLU A 129 -0.85 -3.14 -13.27
CA GLU A 129 -0.11 -3.88 -12.24
C GLU A 129 0.04 -5.36 -12.61
N ASP A 130 1.22 -5.95 -12.38
CA ASP A 130 1.51 -7.34 -12.71
C ASP A 130 1.27 -8.27 -11.49
N PRO A 131 0.28 -9.20 -11.56
CA PRO A 131 0.02 -10.15 -10.48
C PRO A 131 1.24 -11.00 -10.12
N ARG A 132 2.17 -11.25 -11.04
CA ARG A 132 3.37 -12.08 -10.79
C ARG A 132 4.33 -11.43 -9.80
N LEU A 133 4.31 -10.10 -9.70
CA LEU A 133 5.14 -9.35 -8.76
C LEU A 133 4.46 -9.24 -7.38
N LEU A 134 3.14 -9.02 -7.38
CA LEU A 134 2.40 -8.71 -6.15
C LEU A 134 1.86 -9.95 -5.43
N THR A 135 1.48 -11.00 -6.17
CA THR A 135 0.92 -12.23 -5.57
C THR A 135 1.89 -12.92 -4.61
N PRO A 136 3.19 -13.07 -4.93
CA PRO A 136 4.14 -13.67 -3.97
C PRO A 136 4.26 -12.85 -2.68
N LEU A 137 4.15 -11.52 -2.74
CA LEU A 137 4.17 -10.68 -1.54
C LEU A 137 2.96 -10.99 -0.66
N LEU A 138 1.76 -11.04 -1.24
CA LEU A 138 0.52 -11.37 -0.53
C LEU A 138 0.54 -12.75 0.11
N GLN A 139 1.07 -13.76 -0.61
CA GLN A 139 1.18 -15.13 -0.08
C GLN A 139 2.17 -15.22 1.09
N ASN A 140 3.20 -14.37 1.10
CA ASN A 140 4.23 -14.39 2.15
C ASN A 140 3.90 -13.48 3.35
N LEU A 141 2.91 -12.59 3.25
CA LEU A 141 2.53 -11.66 4.32
C LEU A 141 2.28 -12.35 5.68
N PRO A 142 1.49 -13.44 5.77
CA PRO A 142 1.26 -14.10 7.05
C PRO A 142 2.55 -14.63 7.70
N ALA A 143 3.43 -15.23 6.89
CA ALA A 143 4.71 -15.74 7.35
C ALA A 143 5.67 -14.61 7.78
N MET A 144 5.65 -13.47 7.08
CA MET A 144 6.42 -12.29 7.45
C MET A 144 5.93 -11.69 8.77
N GLN A 145 4.61 -11.61 8.97
CA GLN A 145 4.01 -11.10 10.20
C GLN A 145 4.33 -12.01 11.39
N GLU A 146 4.23 -13.33 11.23
CA GLU A 146 4.59 -14.29 12.27
C GLU A 146 6.07 -14.16 12.67
N ARG A 147 6.97 -14.06 11.69
CA ARG A 147 8.41 -13.83 11.95
C ARG A 147 8.67 -12.51 12.69
N ALA A 148 7.94 -11.45 12.37
CA ALA A 148 8.06 -10.17 13.05
C ALA A 148 7.60 -10.26 14.51
N LEU A 149 6.45 -10.90 14.77
CA LEU A 149 5.93 -11.12 16.13
C LEU A 149 6.86 -12.02 16.96
N LEU A 150 7.39 -13.09 16.39
CA LEU A 150 8.37 -13.95 17.06
C LEU A 150 9.66 -13.19 17.38
N SER A 151 10.15 -12.38 16.45
CA SER A 151 11.34 -11.55 16.66
C SER A 151 11.12 -10.50 17.76
N GLN A 152 9.91 -9.94 17.86
CA GLN A 152 9.56 -9.03 18.94
C GLN A 152 9.48 -9.75 20.30
N LYS A 153 8.79 -10.91 20.37
CA LYS A 153 8.73 -11.74 21.59
C LYS A 153 10.12 -12.16 22.07
N LEU A 154 11.03 -12.48 21.15
CA LEU A 154 12.43 -12.82 21.48
C LEU A 154 13.25 -11.62 21.99
N LYS A 155 12.88 -10.38 21.64
CA LYS A 155 13.50 -9.15 22.17
C LYS A 155 12.93 -8.76 23.54
N GLU A 156 11.65 -9.03 23.77
CA GLU A 156 10.95 -8.71 25.03
C GLU A 156 11.13 -9.80 26.10
N GLN A 157 11.52 -11.02 25.72
CA GLN A 157 11.86 -12.07 26.68
C GLN A 157 13.10 -11.63 27.48
N PRO A 158 13.01 -11.44 28.81
CA PRO A 158 14.15 -11.05 29.61
C PRO A 158 15.16 -12.18 29.57
N ARG A 159 16.22 -11.99 28.80
CA ARG A 159 17.32 -12.93 28.73
C ARG A 159 17.92 -13.08 30.13
N THR A 160 17.77 -14.30 30.65
CA THR A 160 18.83 -15.04 31.36
C THR A 160 19.23 -14.63 32.78
N SER A 161 18.44 -13.92 33.57
CA SER A 161 18.76 -13.74 35.02
C SER A 161 19.03 -15.05 35.77
N HIS A 162 18.25 -16.11 35.46
CA HIS A 162 18.41 -17.40 36.14
C HIS A 162 19.50 -18.30 35.51
N CYS A 163 19.83 -18.07 34.23
CA CYS A 163 20.86 -18.82 33.53
C CYS A 163 22.25 -18.25 33.83
N THR A 164 22.39 -16.93 33.93
CA THR A 164 23.64 -16.27 34.32
C THR A 164 24.02 -16.60 35.76
N LYS A 165 23.08 -16.57 36.71
CA LYS A 165 23.34 -16.98 38.11
C LYS A 165 23.84 -18.41 38.22
N ARG A 166 23.20 -19.33 37.48
CA ARG A 166 23.59 -20.75 37.49
C ARG A 166 24.97 -20.97 36.83
N LEU A 167 25.33 -20.18 35.83
CA LEU A 167 26.67 -20.14 35.25
C LEU A 167 27.70 -19.61 36.25
N GLU A 168 27.42 -18.50 36.93
CA GLU A 168 28.30 -17.92 37.95
C GLU A 168 28.53 -18.86 39.15
N GLU A 169 27.49 -19.57 39.60
CA GLU A 169 27.61 -20.60 40.64
C GLU A 169 28.52 -21.74 40.20
N LYS A 170 28.36 -22.20 38.95
CA LYS A 170 29.19 -23.28 38.40
C LYS A 170 30.64 -22.85 38.20
N ASP A 171 30.88 -21.61 37.78
CA ASP A 171 32.23 -21.06 37.66
C ASP A 171 32.94 -20.95 39.02
N LYS A 172 32.20 -20.55 40.07
CA LYS A 172 32.72 -20.56 41.44
C LYS A 172 33.06 -21.97 41.91
N GLU A 173 32.20 -22.94 41.62
CA GLU A 173 32.44 -24.35 41.95
C GLU A 173 33.70 -24.89 41.24
N ILE A 174 33.88 -24.57 39.96
CA ILE A 174 35.08 -24.93 39.19
C ILE A 174 36.34 -24.28 39.78
N GLN A 175 36.30 -23.01 40.15
CA GLN A 175 37.44 -22.32 40.75
C GLN A 175 37.84 -22.92 42.10
N GLU A 176 36.86 -23.28 42.93
CA GLU A 176 37.09 -23.90 44.23
C GLU A 176 37.72 -25.29 44.08
N LEU A 177 37.17 -26.12 43.17
CA LEU A 177 37.74 -27.43 42.88
C LEU A 177 39.18 -27.33 42.38
N ARG A 178 39.49 -26.37 41.50
CA ARG A 178 40.86 -26.11 41.03
C ARG A 178 41.82 -25.68 42.13
N LYS A 179 41.34 -24.95 43.15
CA LYS A 179 42.17 -24.59 44.31
C LYS A 179 42.52 -25.83 45.14
N ARG A 180 41.53 -26.68 45.42
CA ARG A 180 41.74 -27.93 46.18
C ARG A 180 42.68 -28.89 45.46
N LEU A 181 42.54 -29.00 44.15
CA LEU A 181 43.39 -29.86 43.32
C LEU A 181 44.86 -29.41 43.40
N ARG A 182 45.12 -28.11 43.25
CA ARG A 182 46.48 -27.54 43.42
C ARG A 182 47.04 -27.73 44.83
N ALA A 183 46.22 -27.61 45.87
CA ALA A 183 46.66 -27.86 47.24
C ALA A 183 47.07 -29.33 47.45
N LEU A 184 46.29 -30.27 46.90
CA LEU A 184 46.60 -31.69 46.93
C LEU A 184 47.88 -32.02 46.15
N GLU A 185 48.06 -31.44 44.97
CA GLU A 185 49.28 -31.59 44.17
C GLU A 185 50.52 -31.07 44.92
N SER A 186 50.41 -29.91 45.58
CA SER A 186 51.51 -29.35 46.38
C SER A 186 51.88 -30.25 47.56
N ILE A 187 50.90 -30.81 48.27
CA ILE A 187 51.13 -31.75 49.37
C ILE A 187 51.82 -33.01 48.85
N HIS A 188 51.36 -33.53 47.71
CA HIS A 188 51.94 -34.72 47.10
C HIS A 188 53.42 -34.49 46.72
N GLN A 189 53.73 -33.33 46.15
CA GLN A 189 55.10 -32.96 45.81
C GLN A 189 56.00 -32.86 47.05
N GLU A 190 55.53 -32.24 48.14
CA GLU A 190 56.30 -32.13 49.39
C GLU A 190 56.57 -33.50 50.02
N ILE A 191 55.62 -34.43 49.94
CA ILE A 191 55.80 -35.81 50.43
C ILE A 191 56.84 -36.56 49.60
N GLU A 192 56.80 -36.44 48.27
CA GLU A 192 57.77 -37.10 47.40
C GLU A 192 59.19 -36.53 47.56
N GLU A 193 59.33 -35.22 47.74
CA GLU A 193 60.61 -34.58 48.06
C GLU A 193 61.18 -35.07 49.41
N LYS A 194 60.34 -35.12 50.46
CA LYS A 194 60.75 -35.66 51.77
C LYS A 194 61.10 -37.14 51.72
N LYS A 195 60.36 -37.95 50.96
CA LYS A 195 60.63 -39.38 50.78
C LYS A 195 61.96 -39.61 50.07
N LYS A 196 62.29 -38.79 49.07
CA LYS A 196 63.57 -38.88 48.36
C LYS A 196 64.75 -38.46 49.25
N GLY A 197 64.60 -37.44 50.09
CA GLY A 197 65.63 -37.00 51.04
C GLY A 197 65.87 -37.93 52.25
N LEU A 198 65.00 -38.93 52.47
CA LEU A 198 65.16 -39.97 53.49
C LEU A 198 65.80 -41.27 52.95
N ALA A 199 66.03 -41.35 51.64
CA ALA A 199 66.61 -42.50 50.96
C ALA A 199 68.13 -42.34 50.68
N ASP A 200 68.72 -41.21 51.07
CA ASP A 200 70.16 -40.92 51.09
C ASP A 200 70.68 -40.91 52.55
#